data_AF-A0A075X8C1-F1
#
_entry.id   AF-A0A075X8C1-F1
#
_cell.length_a   1.000
_cell.length_b   1.000
_cell.length_c   1.000
_cell.angle_alpha   90.00
_cell.angle_beta   90.00
_cell.angle_gamma   90.00
#
_symmetry.space_group_name_H-M   'P 1'
#
loop_
_entity.id
_entity.type
_entity.pdbx_description
1 polymer ?
#
loop_
_entity_poly.entity_id
_entity_poly.type
_entity_poly.pdbx_seq_one_letter_code
_entity_poly.pdbx_strand_id
1 'polypeptide(L)' 'MAHAAQVGLQDATSPIMEELITFHDHALMIIFLICFLVLYA' A
#
# COMPACT_ATOMS: atom_id res chain seq x y z
N MET A 1 16.38 5.09 0.27
CA MET A 1 17.13 3.82 0.48
C MET A 1 16.31 2.97 1.42
N ALA A 2 16.25 1.66 1.21
CA ALA A 2 15.49 0.79 2.11
C ALA A 2 16.14 0.71 3.49
N HIS A 3 15.31 0.75 4.53
CA HIS A 3 15.74 0.56 5.92
C HIS A 3 15.44 -0.87 6.40
N ALA A 4 16.18 -1.34 7.39
CA ALA A 4 15.90 -2.64 8.01
C ALA A 4 14.47 -2.63 8.61
N ALA A 5 13.73 -3.72 8.40
CA ALA A 5 12.33 -3.89 8.80
C ALA A 5 11.31 -2.95 8.12
N GLN A 6 11.64 -2.33 6.99
CA GLN A 6 10.68 -1.58 6.20
C GLN A 6 9.68 -2.51 5.50
N VAL A 7 8.38 -2.32 5.76
CA VAL A 7 7.29 -3.13 5.19
C VAL A 7 6.61 -2.43 4.00
N GLY A 8 6.59 -1.10 3.97
CA GLY A 8 6.00 -0.30 2.90
C GLY A 8 6.99 0.07 1.78
N LEU A 9 6.52 0.86 0.82
CA LEU A 9 7.34 1.42 -0.26
C LEU A 9 8.38 2.42 0.30
N GLN A 10 9.45 2.67 -0.47
CA GLN A 10 10.41 3.74 -0.15
C GLN A 10 9.78 5.12 -0.37
N ASP A 11 10.31 6.13 0.34
CA ASP A 11 9.91 7.52 0.16
C ASP A 11 9.99 7.93 -1.32
N ALA A 12 8.98 8.68 -1.77
CA ALA A 12 8.91 9.14 -3.14
C ALA A 12 10.06 10.11 -3.47
N THR A 13 10.81 9.80 -4.52
CA THR A 13 11.84 10.68 -5.09
C THR A 13 11.44 11.29 -6.44
N SER A 14 10.22 11.00 -6.91
CA SER A 14 9.63 11.54 -8.12
C SER A 14 8.11 11.66 -7.98
N PRO A 15 7.45 12.58 -8.73
CA PRO A 15 5.99 12.75 -8.68
C PRO A 15 5.22 11.48 -9.02
N ILE A 16 5.74 10.66 -9.93
CA ILE A 16 5.10 9.39 -10.31
C ILE A 16 5.10 8.42 -9.13
N MET A 17 6.17 8.40 -8.32
CA MET A 17 6.24 7.50 -7.17
C MET A 17 5.22 7.91 -6.08
N GLU A 18 4.94 9.19 -5.93
CA GLU A 18 3.89 9.68 -5.02
C GLU A 18 2.49 9.22 -5.44
N GLU A 19 2.19 9.30 -6.73
CA GLU A 19 0.95 8.77 -7.30
C GLU A 19 0.85 7.25 -7.13
N LEU A 20 1.96 6.52 -7.32
CA LEU A 20 2.00 5.07 -7.14
C LEU A 20 1.79 4.65 -5.69
N ILE A 21 2.34 5.39 -4.71
CA ILE A 21 2.11 5.13 -3.29
C ILE A 21 0.63 5.36 -2.95
N THR A 22 0.05 6.47 -3.42
CA THR A 22 -1.38 6.76 -3.22
C THR A 22 -2.29 5.70 -3.84
N PHE A 23 -1.96 5.26 -5.06
CA PHE A 23 -2.66 4.17 -5.72
C PHE A 23 -2.54 2.84 -4.97
N HIS A 24 -1.34 2.51 -4.51
CA HIS A 24 -1.08 1.31 -3.72
C HIS A 24 -1.91 1.29 -2.44
N ASP A 25 -1.97 2.41 -1.71
CA ASP A 25 -2.73 2.50 -0.46
C ASP A 25 -4.23 2.32 -0.70
N HIS A 26 -4.76 2.88 -1.80
CA HIS A 26 -6.15 2.65 -2.19
C HIS A 26 -6.43 1.18 -2.54
N ALA A 27 -5.53 0.54 -3.27
CA ALA A 27 -5.66 -0.88 -3.61
C ALA A 27 -5.60 -1.78 -2.36
N LEU A 28 -4.67 -1.52 -1.44
CA LEU A 28 -4.57 -2.26 -0.18
C LEU A 28 -5.82 -2.12 0.69
N MET A 29 -6.40 -0.91 0.76
CA MET A 29 -7.68 -0.71 1.47
C MET A 29 -8.76 -1.65 0.92
N ILE A 30 -8.92 -1.74 -0.41
CA ILE A 30 -9.91 -2.60 -1.05
C ILE A 30 -9.62 -4.08 -0.76
N ILE A 31 -8.37 -4.51 -0.85
CA ILE A 31 -7.97 -5.90 -0.58
C ILE A 31 -8.32 -6.27 0.87
N PHE A 32 -7.97 -5.42 1.84
CA PHE A 32 -8.30 -5.66 3.25
C PHE A 32 -9.80 -5.71 3.49
N LEU A 33 -10.58 -4.81 2.87
CA LEU A 33 -12.04 -4.85 2.97
C LEU A 33 -12.62 -6.17 2.44
N ILE A 34 -12.13 -6.66 1.31
CA ILE A 34 -12.55 -7.96 0.76
C ILE A 34 -12.12 -9.10 1.69
N CYS A 35 -10.89 -9.09 2.20
CA CYS A 35 -10.41 -10.11 3.13
C CYS A 35 -11.27 -10.16 4.40
N PHE A 36 -11.59 -9.01 5.00
CA PHE A 36 -12.46 -8.96 6.19
C PHE A 36 -13.89 -9.39 5.88
N LEU A 37 -14.44 -9.02 4.72
CA LEU A 37 -15.75 -9.48 4.28
C LEU A 37 -15.79 -11.00 4.16
N VAL A 38 -14.80 -11.60 3.49
CA VAL A 38 -14.71 -13.06 3.29
C VAL A 38 -14.44 -13.79 4.60
N LEU A 39 -13.62 -13.24 5.50
CA LEU A 39 -13.31 -13.86 6.79
C LEU A 39 -14.53 -13.86 7.73
N TYR A 40 -15.36 -12.82 7.66
CA TYR A 40 -16.56 -12.68 8.50
C TYR A 40 -17.76 -13.49 7.99
N ALA A 41 -17.90 -13.65 6.67
CA ALA A 41 -18.97 -14.42 6.03
C ALA A 41 -18.88 -15.91 6.36
#